data_AF-A0A1B0BH57-F1
#
_entry.id   AF-A0A1B0BH57-F1
#
_cell.length_a   1.000
_cell.length_b   1.000
_cell.length_c   1.000
_cell.angle_alpha   90.00
_cell.angle_beta   90.00
_cell.angle_gamma   90.00
#
_symmetry.space_group_name_H-M   'P 1'
#
loop_
_entity.id
_entity.type
_entity.pdbx_description
1 polymer ?
#
loop_
_entity_poly.entity_id
_entity_poly.type
_entity_poly.pdbx_seq_one_letter_code
_entity_poly.pdbx_strand_id
1 'polypeptide(L)'
;MYLEGPVANAPNVVKRANGSSLDWSHVAFTMDPQLGKAVTEAFVRLHEEGCIYRSSRLVNWSCTLRSAISDIEVEKVEISGSTLLSIPGYSDKVEFGVLVKFAYCVEDSDEEWLRPA
;
A
#
# COMPACT_ATOMS: atom_id res chain seq x y z
N MET A 1 19.31 -7.79 -3.32
CA MET A 1 20.25 -6.68 -3.08
C MET A 1 19.68 -5.85 -1.93
N TYR A 2 19.85 -6.34 -0.70
CA TYR A 2 19.53 -5.59 0.51
C TYR A 2 20.70 -4.65 0.74
N LEU A 3 20.47 -3.35 0.56
CA LEU A 3 21.45 -2.33 0.93
C LEU A 3 21.41 -2.21 2.45
N GLU A 4 22.28 -2.95 3.13
CA GLU A 4 22.77 -2.61 4.47
C GLU A 4 23.59 -1.31 4.37
N GLY A 5 22.90 -0.18 4.18
CA GLY A 5 23.46 1.15 4.42
C GLY A 5 23.28 1.50 5.89
N PRO A 6 24.16 2.32 6.49
CA PRO A 6 24.02 2.72 7.89
C PRO A 6 22.67 3.44 8.01
N VAL A 7 21.75 2.85 8.78
CA VAL A 7 20.45 3.45 9.08
C VAL A 7 20.75 4.84 9.61
N ALA A 8 20.47 5.86 8.79
CA ALA A 8 20.91 7.20 9.05
C ALA A 8 20.40 7.61 10.43
N ASN A 9 21.34 8.06 11.25
CA ASN A 9 21.13 8.52 12.60
C ASN A 9 20.42 9.89 12.57
N ALA A 10 19.23 9.95 11.94
CA ALA A 10 18.45 11.14 11.64
C ALA A 10 18.27 12.07 12.86
N PRO A 11 17.94 11.58 14.08
CA PRO A 11 17.83 12.47 15.23
C PRO A 11 19.16 13.11 15.61
N ASN A 12 20.29 12.42 15.44
CA ASN A 12 21.61 12.96 15.76
C ASN A 12 22.10 14.01 14.74
N VAL A 13 21.66 13.92 13.48
CA VAL A 13 21.93 14.93 12.45
C VAL A 13 21.11 16.20 12.71
N VAL A 14 19.80 16.08 12.98
CA VAL A 14 18.92 17.22 13.27
C VAL A 14 19.34 17.95 14.56
N LYS A 15 19.71 17.20 15.61
CA LYS A 15 20.18 17.75 16.89
C LYS A 15 21.43 18.61 16.76
N ARG A 16 22.37 18.21 15.89
CA ARG A 16 23.67 18.88 15.73
C ARG A 16 23.67 19.97 14.67
N ALA A 17 22.86 19.83 13.61
CA ALA A 17 22.87 20.76 12.48
C ALA A 17 21.94 21.96 12.66
N ASN A 18 20.78 21.81 13.31
CA ASN A 18 19.71 22.82 13.27
C ASN A 18 19.39 23.46 14.63
N GLY A 19 20.13 23.13 15.70
CA GLY A 19 19.94 23.76 17.02
C GLY A 19 18.52 23.61 17.61
N SER A 20 17.79 22.56 17.24
CA SER A 20 16.40 22.38 17.65
C SER A 20 16.30 22.00 19.13
N SER A 21 15.57 22.80 19.92
CA SER A 21 15.31 22.60 21.36
C SER A 21 14.19 21.57 21.62
N LEU A 22 14.27 20.42 20.96
CA LEU A 22 13.34 19.32 21.15
C LEU A 22 13.75 18.49 22.37
N ASP A 23 12.78 17.86 23.03
CA ASP A 23 13.07 16.91 24.10
C ASP A 23 13.56 15.58 23.50
N TRP A 24 14.87 15.49 23.37
CA TRP A 24 15.55 14.32 22.81
C TRP A 24 15.47 13.07 23.71
N SER A 25 14.95 13.17 24.93
CA SER A 25 14.72 12.00 25.79
C SER A 25 13.53 11.15 25.34
N HIS A 26 12.61 11.73 24.55
CA HIS A 26 11.42 11.07 24.02
C HIS A 26 11.53 10.72 22.52
N VAL A 27 12.75 10.59 21.99
CA VAL A 27 12.93 10.11 20.61
C VAL A 27 12.46 8.67 20.52
N ALA A 28 11.50 8.42 19.64
CA ALA A 28 11.02 7.10 19.30
C ALA A 28 10.88 6.97 17.78
N PHE A 29 11.18 5.80 17.26
CA PHE A 29 10.95 5.43 15.87
C PHE A 29 9.65 4.61 15.76
N THR A 30 8.92 4.75 14.66
CA THR A 30 7.60 4.14 14.49
C THR A 30 7.59 2.61 14.63
N MET A 31 8.74 1.97 14.39
CA MET A 31 8.93 0.53 14.53
C MET A 31 9.57 0.11 15.86
N ASP A 32 9.77 1.04 16.81
CA ASP A 32 10.30 0.69 18.14
C ASP A 32 9.32 -0.21 18.90
N PRO A 33 9.80 -1.18 19.71
CA PRO A 33 8.94 -2.14 20.40
C PRO A 33 7.86 -1.51 21.28
N GLN A 34 8.13 -0.34 21.87
CA GLN A 34 7.14 0.39 22.67
C GLN A 34 5.97 0.91 21.83
N LEU A 35 6.26 1.52 20.67
CA LEU A 35 5.22 2.01 19.77
C LEU A 35 4.50 0.86 19.07
N GLY A 36 5.20 -0.23 18.73
CA GLY A 36 4.56 -1.46 18.22
C GLY A 36 3.50 -2.03 19.18
N LYS A 37 3.77 -2.04 20.49
CA LYS A 37 2.77 -2.42 21.51
C LYS A 37 1.55 -1.49 21.50
N ALA A 38 1.78 -0.18 21.43
CA ALA A 38 0.70 0.81 21.39
C ALA A 38 -0.20 0.65 20.15
N VAL A 39 0.40 0.42 18.98
CA VAL A 39 -0.33 0.17 17.72
C VAL A 39 -1.14 -1.13 17.80
N THR A 40 -0.55 -2.19 18.36
CA THR A 40 -1.24 -3.48 18.53
C THR A 40 -2.46 -3.34 19.43
N GLU A 41 -2.30 -2.68 20.58
CA GLU A 41 -3.40 -2.40 21.51
C GLU A 41 -4.51 -1.58 20.84
N ALA A 42 -4.15 -0.50 20.14
CA ALA A 42 -5.12 0.32 19.42
C ALA A 42 -5.87 -0.48 18.35
N PHE A 43 -5.19 -1.35 17.61
CA PHE A 43 -5.80 -2.21 16.60
C PHE A 43 -6.81 -3.20 17.21
N VAL A 44 -6.42 -3.87 18.31
CA VAL A 44 -7.31 -4.83 19.00
C VAL A 44 -8.54 -4.12 19.53
N ARG A 45 -8.39 -2.98 20.22
CA ARG A 45 -9.51 -2.22 20.76
C ARG A 45 -10.48 -1.76 19.66
N LEU A 46 -9.96 -1.22 18.55
CA LEU A 46 -10.79 -0.80 17.42
C LEU A 46 -11.49 -1.98 16.72
N HIS A 47 -10.89 -3.17 16.73
CA HIS A 47 -11.53 -4.38 16.24
C HIS A 47 -12.65 -4.84 17.18
N GLU A 48 -12.43 -4.83 18.50
CA GLU A 48 -13.44 -5.17 19.51
C GLU A 48 -14.63 -4.20 19.50
N GLU A 49 -14.40 -2.92 19.23
CA GLU A 49 -15.44 -1.89 19.05
C GLU A 49 -16.19 -2.02 17.70
N GLY A 50 -15.74 -2.89 16.79
CA GLY A 50 -16.33 -3.09 15.47
C GLY A 50 -15.94 -2.05 14.41
N CYS A 51 -15.03 -1.13 14.73
CA CYS A 51 -14.51 -0.12 13.80
C CYS A 51 -13.59 -0.74 12.74
N ILE A 52 -12.82 -1.78 13.11
CA ILE A 52 -11.99 -2.56 12.19
C ILE A 52 -12.64 -3.93 11.98
N TYR A 53 -12.82 -4.32 10.72
CA TYR A 53 -13.40 -5.60 10.36
C TYR A 53 -12.82 -6.12 9.03
N ARG A 54 -13.01 -7.42 8.78
CA ARG A 54 -12.60 -8.06 7.52
C ARG A 54 -13.81 -8.27 6.62
N SER A 55 -13.72 -7.80 5.37
CA SER A 55 -14.76 -7.95 4.36
C SER A 55 -14.15 -7.96 2.96
N SER A 56 -14.82 -8.60 2.00
CA SER A 56 -14.44 -8.52 0.59
C SER A 56 -14.99 -7.24 -0.01
N ARG A 57 -14.09 -6.33 -0.43
CA ARG A 57 -14.41 -5.05 -1.06
C ARG A 57 -13.46 -4.80 -2.21
N LEU A 58 -13.89 -3.97 -3.16
CA LEU A 58 -12.99 -3.44 -4.18
C LEU A 58 -11.91 -2.60 -3.51
N VAL A 59 -10.65 -2.85 -3.87
CA VAL A 59 -9.49 -2.14 -3.35
C VAL A 59 -8.62 -1.66 -4.51
N ASN A 60 -7.90 -0.56 -4.31
CA ASN A 60 -6.83 -0.20 -5.22
C ASN A 60 -5.67 -1.17 -5.00
N TRP A 61 -5.33 -1.95 -6.03
CA TRP A 61 -4.25 -2.92 -5.98
C TRP A 61 -3.07 -2.46 -6.80
N SER A 62 -1.88 -2.40 -6.19
CA SER A 62 -0.64 -2.13 -6.90
C SER A 62 0.01 -3.44 -7.33
N CYS A 63 0.10 -3.68 -8.64
CA CYS A 63 0.79 -4.84 -9.21
C CYS A 63 2.29 -4.84 -8.91
N THR A 64 2.90 -3.67 -8.82
CA THR A 64 4.34 -3.51 -8.56
C THR A 64 4.65 -3.80 -7.09
N LEU A 65 3.88 -3.22 -6.15
CA LEU A 65 4.10 -3.43 -4.71
C LEU A 65 3.52 -4.75 -4.19
N ARG A 66 2.61 -5.36 -4.96
CA ARG A 66 1.83 -6.55 -4.57
C ARG A 66 1.09 -6.32 -3.25
N SER A 67 0.48 -5.14 -3.13
CA SER A 67 -0.26 -4.73 -1.95
C SER A 67 -1.48 -3.90 -2.34
N ALA A 68 -2.49 -3.94 -1.47
CA ALA A 68 -3.53 -2.93 -1.46
C ALA A 68 -2.94 -1.58 -1.04
N ILE A 69 -3.39 -0.50 -1.67
CA ILE A 69 -3.01 0.88 -1.38
C ILE A 69 -4.25 1.70 -1.07
N SER A 70 -4.09 2.73 -0.25
CA SER A 70 -5.17 3.64 0.12
C SER A 70 -5.48 4.63 -0.99
N ASP A 71 -6.69 5.19 -1.02
CA ASP A 71 -7.08 6.19 -2.03
C ASP A 71 -6.16 7.42 -2.06
N ILE A 72 -5.57 7.79 -0.92
CA ILE A 72 -4.66 8.94 -0.82
C ILE A 72 -3.26 8.66 -1.42
N GLU A 73 -2.91 7.40 -1.60
CA GLU A 73 -1.65 6.98 -2.26
C GLU A 73 -1.81 6.81 -3.77
N VAL A 74 -3.05 6.91 -4.29
CA VAL A 74 -3.35 6.77 -5.72
C VAL A 74 -3.25 8.12 -6.41
N GLU A 75 -2.35 8.22 -7.38
CA GLU A 75 -2.36 9.31 -8.35
C GLU A 75 -3.44 9.04 -9.42
N LYS A 76 -4.37 9.98 -9.57
CA LYS A 76 -5.46 9.86 -10.55
C LYS A 76 -5.05 10.57 -11.85
N VAL A 77 -4.99 9.80 -12.93
CA VAL A 77 -4.75 10.32 -14.28
C VAL A 77 -6.03 10.18 -15.09
N GLU A 78 -6.57 11.30 -15.56
CA GLU A 78 -7.71 11.27 -16.48
C GLU A 78 -7.26 10.89 -17.88
N ILE A 79 -7.93 9.90 -18.47
CA ILE A 79 -7.72 9.46 -19.85
C ILE A 79 -9.04 9.59 -20.60
N SER A 80 -9.00 10.20 -21.79
CA SER A 80 -10.19 10.43 -22.62
C SER A 80 -10.59 9.21 -23.47
N GLY A 81 -9.70 8.22 -23.58
CA GLY A 81 -9.91 6.99 -24.34
C GLY A 81 -8.76 6.00 -24.15
N SER A 82 -8.71 4.96 -25.00
CA SER A 82 -7.62 3.98 -24.92
C SER A 82 -6.26 4.65 -25.13
N THR A 83 -5.37 4.50 -24.14
CA THR A 83 -4.08 5.20 -24.09
C THR A 83 -2.99 4.25 -23.61
N LEU A 84 -1.88 4.20 -24.33
CA LEU A 84 -0.68 3.44 -23.92
C LEU A 84 0.15 4.25 -22.92
N LEU A 85 0.19 3.80 -21.65
CA LEU A 85 0.96 4.43 -20.59
C LEU A 85 2.20 3.62 -20.23
N SER A 86 3.30 4.34 -19.96
CA SER A 86 4.52 3.75 -19.41
C SER A 86 4.40 3.67 -17.90
N ILE A 87 4.32 2.46 -17.35
CA ILE A 87 4.26 2.24 -15.90
C ILE A 87 5.69 2.05 -15.36
N PRO A 88 6.06 2.68 -14.24
CA PRO A 88 7.32 2.40 -13.57
C PRO A 88 7.47 0.91 -13.23
N GLY A 89 8.52 0.27 -13.74
CA GLY A 89 8.80 -1.15 -13.54
C GLY A 89 8.38 -2.08 -14.69
N TYR A 90 7.76 -1.55 -15.74
CA TYR A 90 7.43 -2.30 -16.95
C TYR A 90 8.33 -1.87 -18.12
N SER A 91 8.80 -2.83 -18.91
CA SER A 91 9.56 -2.56 -20.16
C SER A 91 8.66 -2.02 -21.26
N ASP A 92 7.44 -2.54 -21.34
CA ASP A 92 6.50 -2.27 -22.42
C ASP A 92 5.39 -1.34 -21.94
N LYS A 93 4.85 -0.55 -22.88
CA LYS A 93 3.69 0.29 -22.60
C LYS A 93 2.46 -0.57 -22.41
N VAL A 94 1.68 -0.24 -21.39
CA VAL A 94 0.44 -0.94 -21.06
C VAL A 94 -0.73 -0.11 -21.57
N GLU A 95 -1.72 -0.77 -22.17
CA GLU A 95 -2.94 -0.12 -22.63
C GLU A 95 -3.90 0.12 -21.46
N PHE A 96 -4.27 1.38 -21.23
CA PHE A 96 -5.25 1.80 -20.23
C PHE A 96 -6.50 2.36 -20.91
N GLY A 97 -7.64 2.32 -20.22
CA GLY A 97 -8.92 2.78 -20.76
C GLY A 97 -9.71 1.69 -21.49
N VAL A 98 -9.30 0.43 -21.33
CA VAL A 98 -10.01 -0.75 -21.84
C VAL A 98 -10.56 -1.59 -20.69
N LEU A 99 -11.82 -2.02 -20.81
CA LEU A 99 -12.46 -2.98 -19.90
C LEU A 99 -12.37 -4.36 -20.54
N VAL A 100 -11.54 -5.23 -19.98
CA VAL A 100 -11.37 -6.60 -20.48
C VAL A 100 -12.27 -7.52 -19.67
N LYS A 101 -13.30 -8.09 -20.32
CA LYS A 101 -14.12 -9.17 -19.77
C LYS A 101 -13.57 -10.50 -20.29
N PHE A 102 -13.04 -11.32 -19.39
CA PHE A 102 -12.63 -12.69 -19.72
C PHE A 102 -13.61 -13.69 -19.12
N ALA A 103 -13.95 -14.72 -19.90
CA ALA A 103 -14.69 -15.90 -19.47
C ALA A 103 -13.84 -17.12 -19.84
N TYR A 104 -13.78 -18.11 -18.95
CA TYR A 104 -13.10 -19.37 -19.22
C TYR A 104 -13.96 -20.52 -18.72
N CYS A 105 -13.99 -21.62 -19.47
CA CYS A 105 -14.57 -22.87 -19.01
C CYS A 105 -13.67 -23.47 -17.93
N VAL A 106 -14.27 -23.88 -16.82
CA VAL A 106 -13.60 -24.70 -15.82
C VAL A 106 -13.64 -26.15 -16.33
N GLU A 107 -12.49 -26.81 -16.42
CA GLU A 107 -12.46 -28.25 -16.74
C GLU A 107 -13.25 -29.01 -15.66
N ASP A 108 -14.20 -29.84 -16.11
CA ASP A 108 -15.17 -30.63 -15.33
C ASP A 108 -16.42 -29.92 -14.75
N SER A 109 -16.83 -28.77 -15.30
CA SER A 109 -18.20 -28.26 -15.06
C SER A 109 -18.83 -27.61 -16.29
N ASP A 110 -20.09 -27.92 -16.60
CA ASP A 110 -20.91 -27.22 -17.61
C ASP A 110 -21.31 -25.79 -17.20
N GLU A 111 -20.81 -25.28 -16.06
CA GLU A 111 -21.09 -23.93 -15.58
C GLU A 111 -20.04 -22.93 -16.09
N GLU A 112 -20.49 -22.05 -16.97
CA GLU A 112 -19.74 -20.86 -17.40
C GLU A 112 -19.73 -19.84 -16.24
N TRP A 113 -18.69 -19.88 -15.40
CA TRP A 113 -18.59 -19.03 -14.21
C TRP A 113 -18.29 -17.56 -14.59
N LEU A 114 -19.35 -16.78 -14.81
CA LEU A 114 -19.30 -15.32 -14.74
C LEU A 114 -19.53 -14.89 -13.28
N ARG A 115 -18.47 -14.58 -12.53
CA ARG A 115 -18.62 -13.73 -11.34
C ARG A 115 -18.54 -12.26 -11.77
N PRO A 116 -19.60 -11.46 -11.63
CA PRO A 116 -19.51 -10.02 -11.83
C PRO A 116 -18.97 -9.34 -10.56
N ALA A 117 -18.03 -8.41 -10.80
CA ALA A 117 -17.51 -7.34 -9.93
C ALA A 117 -16.85 -7.74 -8.60
#